data_AF-A0AAQ5YH00-F1
#
_entry.id   AF-A0AAQ5YH00-F1
#
_cell.length_a   1.000
_cell.length_b   1.000
_cell.length_c   1.000
_cell.angle_alpha   90.00
_cell.angle_beta   90.00
_cell.angle_gamma   90.00
#
_symmetry.space_group_name_H-M   'P 1'
#
loop_
_entity.id
_entity.type
_entity.pdbx_description
1 polymer ?
#
loop_
_entity_poly.entity_id
_entity_poly.type
_entity_poly.pdbx_seq_one_letter_code
_entity_poly.pdbx_strand_id
1 'polypeptide(L)'
;MNTDLEEQEDELLALQSIFDSEEFVRDESKSAGEIRVSVELPADFNVVLKEGDSLRQYEISFLPPLLLTFDLPQDYPSSSPPSFTLTCSWLTHPQVRSLVGEELFSRYDRLLLQSTLDHMADVTYCPRNSCGSAVIVDTSSTAAMCSVCNFAFCVKCKKTYHGAQDCHTMKTEKEDIIPQRGYASLPQSKEGLKAVWDDYSSASKERKRILERRYGRDVMQGTLTMWLSDDWITDNCKHCPHCFCKIQKISGCNVMTCTRCHQLFCWACLTRLEKYGSDHFQSSDCVHYPLDFAYRA
;
A
#
# COMPACT_ATOMS: atom_id res chain seq x y z
N MET A 1 24.81 -18.72 15.08
CA MET A 1 23.45 -19.17 14.81
C MET A 1 22.78 -18.06 14.03
N ASN A 2 22.14 -18.39 12.90
CA ASN A 2 21.48 -17.39 12.07
C ASN A 2 20.16 -17.04 12.77
N THR A 3 20.05 -15.83 13.33
CA THR A 3 18.86 -15.39 14.09
C THR A 3 17.59 -15.52 13.27
N ASP A 4 17.70 -15.33 11.95
CA ASP A 4 16.61 -15.51 10.99
C ASP A 4 16.09 -16.94 10.96
N LEU A 5 16.96 -17.95 11.03
CA LEU A 5 16.53 -19.35 11.04
C LEU A 5 15.81 -19.72 12.34
N GLU A 6 16.22 -19.15 13.48
CA GLU A 6 15.53 -19.35 14.75
C GLU A 6 14.13 -18.71 14.72
N GLU A 7 14.01 -17.48 14.19
CA GLU A 7 12.71 -16.81 14.03
C GLU A 7 11.79 -17.55 13.04
N GLN A 8 12.33 -18.13 11.96
CA GLN A 8 11.56 -18.96 11.03
C GLN A 8 11.00 -20.22 11.70
N GLU A 9 11.79 -20.92 12.50
CA GLU A 9 11.34 -22.10 13.24
C GLU A 9 10.22 -21.76 14.22
N ASP A 10 10.37 -20.67 14.97
CA ASP A 10 9.36 -20.18 15.89
C ASP A 10 8.04 -19.84 15.17
N GLU A 11 8.10 -19.23 13.99
CA GLU A 11 6.93 -18.93 13.17
C GLU A 11 6.22 -20.20 12.68
N LEU A 12 6.98 -21.20 12.19
CA LEU A 12 6.42 -22.48 11.75
C LEU A 12 5.77 -23.25 12.91
N LEU A 13 6.37 -23.23 14.10
CA LEU A 13 5.77 -23.82 15.31
C LEU A 13 4.49 -23.11 15.72
N ALA A 14 4.46 -21.77 15.61
CA ALA A 14 3.25 -21.01 15.85
C ALA A 14 2.14 -21.41 14.88
N LEU A 15 2.44 -21.58 13.59
CA LEU A 15 1.47 -22.04 12.59
C LEU A 15 0.93 -23.44 12.89
N GLN A 16 1.78 -24.39 13.31
CA GLN A 16 1.34 -25.73 13.75
C GLN A 16 0.44 -25.70 14.99
N SER A 17 0.53 -24.65 15.81
CA SER A 17 -0.32 -24.48 17.00
C SER A 17 -1.65 -23.80 16.68
N ILE A 18 -1.71 -23.00 15.61
CA ILE A 18 -2.89 -22.25 15.20
C ILE A 18 -3.80 -23.11 14.32
N PHE A 19 -3.20 -23.89 13.42
CA PHE A 19 -3.91 -24.69 12.42
C PHE A 19 -3.80 -26.18 12.72
N ASP A 20 -4.89 -26.91 12.48
CA ASP A 20 -4.91 -28.36 12.66
C ASP A 20 -4.04 -29.06 11.59
N SER A 21 -3.67 -30.32 11.84
CA SER A 21 -2.81 -31.10 10.92
C SER A 21 -3.45 -31.39 9.55
N GLU A 22 -4.75 -31.16 9.40
CA GLU A 22 -5.46 -31.22 8.11
C GLU A 22 -5.42 -29.89 7.35
N GLU A 23 -5.21 -28.78 8.06
CA GLU A 23 -5.19 -27.42 7.49
C GLU A 23 -3.77 -26.95 7.21
N PHE A 24 -2.78 -27.33 8.01
CA PHE A 24 -1.39 -26.95 7.82
C PHE A 24 -0.45 -28.15 7.72
N VAL A 25 0.34 -28.19 6.65
CA VAL A 25 1.39 -29.17 6.43
C VAL A 25 2.72 -28.42 6.28
N ARG A 26 3.62 -28.62 7.23
CA ARG A 26 4.98 -28.08 7.18
C ARG A 26 5.85 -28.91 6.22
N ASP A 27 6.70 -28.24 5.45
CA ASP A 27 7.79 -28.91 4.73
C ASP A 27 8.94 -29.19 5.70
N GLU A 28 9.31 -30.46 5.89
CA GLU A 28 10.41 -30.84 6.79
C GLU A 28 11.80 -30.55 6.21
N SER A 29 11.89 -30.31 4.90
CA SER A 29 13.16 -30.16 4.18
C SER A 29 13.62 -28.70 4.06
N LYS A 30 12.72 -27.74 4.23
CA LYS A 30 12.97 -26.30 4.09
C LYS A 30 11.98 -25.48 4.91
N SER A 31 12.28 -24.19 5.13
CA SER A 31 11.39 -23.25 5.82
C SER A 31 10.18 -22.88 4.95
N ALA A 32 9.28 -23.83 4.74
CA ALA A 32 8.11 -23.69 3.88
C ALA A 32 6.91 -24.45 4.47
N GLY A 33 5.72 -24.16 3.95
CA GLY A 33 4.51 -24.85 4.37
C GLY A 33 3.35 -24.69 3.39
N GLU A 34 2.37 -25.55 3.59
CA GLU A 34 1.13 -25.64 2.83
C GLU A 34 -0.05 -25.42 3.78
N ILE A 35 -0.88 -24.42 3.49
CA ILE A 35 -2.15 -24.18 4.19
C ILE A 35 -3.31 -24.52 3.26
N ARG A 36 -4.22 -25.38 3.70
CA ARG A 36 -5.43 -25.79 3.01
C ARG A 36 -6.60 -24.96 3.52
N VAL A 37 -7.16 -24.15 2.63
CA VAL A 37 -8.26 -23.25 2.95
C VAL A 37 -9.54 -23.80 2.32
N SER A 38 -10.45 -24.27 3.17
CA SER A 38 -11.80 -24.64 2.75
C SER A 38 -12.63 -23.38 2.60
N VAL A 39 -13.26 -23.20 1.44
CA VAL A 39 -14.07 -22.01 1.16
C VAL A 39 -15.54 -22.38 1.14
N GLU A 40 -16.34 -21.63 1.89
CA GLU A 40 -17.80 -21.70 1.80
C GLU A 40 -18.26 -21.05 0.49
N LEU A 41 -18.95 -21.82 -0.33
CA LEU A 41 -19.45 -21.35 -1.63
C LEU A 41 -20.78 -20.62 -1.47
N PRO A 42 -20.99 -19.50 -2.21
CA PRO A 42 -22.31 -18.90 -2.36
C PRO A 42 -23.32 -19.88 -2.98
N ALA A 43 -24.62 -19.65 -2.71
CA ALA A 43 -25.68 -20.34 -3.44
C ALA A 43 -25.53 -20.07 -4.96
N ASP A 44 -25.74 -21.11 -5.77
CA ASP A 44 -25.66 -21.06 -7.24
C ASP A 44 -24.23 -20.77 -7.79
N PHE A 45 -23.17 -21.20 -7.09
CA PHE A 45 -21.80 -21.06 -7.60
C PHE A 45 -21.55 -21.97 -8.82
N ASN A 46 -21.19 -21.35 -9.94
CA ASN A 46 -21.04 -22.01 -11.22
C ASN A 46 -19.59 -21.95 -11.74
N VAL A 47 -19.02 -23.11 -12.07
CA VAL A 47 -17.68 -23.24 -12.66
C VAL A 47 -17.80 -23.54 -14.15
N VAL A 48 -17.07 -22.80 -14.98
CA VAL A 48 -17.01 -23.03 -16.42
C VAL A 48 -15.75 -23.81 -16.75
N LEU A 49 -15.90 -25.01 -17.29
CA LEU A 49 -14.80 -25.85 -17.77
C LEU A 49 -14.81 -25.88 -19.29
N LYS A 50 -13.62 -25.81 -19.89
CA LYS A 50 -13.42 -25.94 -21.33
C LYS A 50 -13.12 -27.40 -21.67
N GLU A 51 -14.09 -28.12 -22.20
CA GLU A 51 -13.92 -29.45 -22.78
C GLU A 51 -13.80 -29.32 -24.31
N GLY A 52 -12.57 -29.31 -24.82
CA GLY A 52 -12.32 -29.12 -26.25
C GLY A 52 -12.68 -27.71 -26.72
N ASP A 53 -13.60 -27.60 -27.69
CA ASP A 53 -14.09 -26.33 -28.24
C ASP A 53 -15.39 -25.84 -27.57
N SER A 54 -15.94 -26.60 -26.61
CA SER A 54 -17.19 -26.28 -25.92
C SER A 54 -16.93 -25.83 -24.48
N LEU A 55 -17.60 -24.74 -24.08
CA LEU A 55 -17.65 -24.29 -22.69
C LEU A 55 -18.86 -24.92 -22.01
N ARG A 56 -18.64 -25.62 -20.89
CA ARG A 56 -19.71 -26.21 -20.07
C ARG A 56 -19.70 -25.59 -18.68
N GLN A 57 -20.88 -25.27 -18.18
CA GLN A 57 -21.08 -24.68 -16.87
C GLN A 57 -21.59 -25.75 -15.90
N TYR A 58 -20.97 -25.84 -14.73
CA TYR A 58 -21.30 -26.79 -13.66
C TYR A 58 -21.63 -26.02 -12.40
N GLU A 59 -22.77 -26.33 -11.79
CA GLU A 59 -23.10 -25.83 -10.46
C GLU A 59 -22.39 -26.71 -9.42
N ILE A 60 -21.63 -26.08 -8.53
CA ILE A 60 -20.79 -26.79 -7.56
C ILE A 60 -21.12 -26.32 -6.15
N SER A 61 -21.41 -27.27 -5.27
CA SER A 61 -21.69 -27.00 -3.85
C SER A 61 -20.46 -27.09 -2.95
N PHE A 62 -19.38 -27.72 -3.43
CA PHE A 62 -18.13 -27.88 -2.68
C PHE A 62 -16.92 -27.73 -3.60
N LEU A 63 -15.96 -26.88 -3.24
CA LEU A 63 -14.66 -26.82 -3.90
C LEU A 63 -13.63 -27.69 -3.17
N PRO A 64 -12.67 -28.31 -3.88
CA PRO A 64 -11.47 -28.77 -3.23
C PRO A 64 -10.77 -27.58 -2.52
N PRO A 65 -10.11 -27.82 -1.38
CA PRO A 65 -9.50 -26.74 -0.61
C PRO A 65 -8.52 -25.95 -1.47
N LEU A 66 -8.52 -24.62 -1.31
CA LEU A 66 -7.50 -23.77 -1.90
C LEU A 66 -6.17 -24.07 -1.19
N LEU A 67 -5.10 -24.15 -1.98
CA LEU A 67 -3.78 -24.45 -1.49
C LEU A 67 -2.93 -23.18 -1.44
N LEU A 68 -2.67 -22.66 -0.24
CA LEU A 68 -1.73 -21.59 -0.02
C LEU A 68 -0.38 -22.19 0.36
N THR A 69 0.55 -22.24 -0.58
CA THR A 69 1.94 -22.63 -0.31
C THR A 69 2.78 -21.39 -0.06
N PHE A 70 3.68 -21.44 0.91
CA PHE A 70 4.64 -20.37 1.16
C PHE A 70 6.06 -20.89 1.37
N ASP A 71 7.04 -20.03 1.09
CA ASP A 71 8.46 -20.31 1.25
C ASP A 71 9.15 -19.11 1.91
N LEU A 72 9.84 -19.37 3.02
CA LEU A 72 10.61 -18.39 3.79
C LEU A 72 12.08 -18.44 3.30
N PRO A 73 12.59 -17.38 2.65
CA PRO A 73 13.98 -17.35 2.20
C PRO A 73 14.95 -17.30 3.39
N GLN A 74 16.21 -17.68 3.19
CA GLN A 74 17.20 -17.81 4.29
C GLN A 74 17.48 -16.52 5.07
N ASP A 75 17.17 -15.37 4.47
CA ASP A 75 17.37 -14.02 4.98
C ASP A 75 16.06 -13.35 5.45
N TYR A 76 14.95 -14.10 5.50
CA TYR A 76 13.72 -13.69 6.19
C TYR A 76 13.82 -14.00 7.69
N PRO A 77 13.36 -13.13 8.60
CA PRO A 77 12.60 -11.89 8.36
C PRO A 77 13.45 -10.62 8.21
N SER A 78 14.79 -10.71 8.27
CA SER A 78 15.65 -9.53 8.31
C SER A 78 15.74 -8.73 7.01
N SER A 79 15.71 -9.40 5.85
CA SER A 79 16.03 -8.79 4.54
C SER A 79 14.95 -8.99 3.49
N SER A 80 14.54 -10.23 3.25
CA SER A 80 13.58 -10.58 2.19
C SER A 80 12.23 -10.99 2.77
N PRO A 81 11.10 -10.69 2.10
CA PRO A 81 9.77 -11.13 2.51
C PRO A 81 9.53 -12.62 2.17
N PRO A 82 8.52 -13.26 2.78
CA PRO A 82 8.11 -14.59 2.40
C PRO A 82 7.42 -14.59 1.03
N SER A 83 7.61 -15.67 0.28
CA SER A 83 6.92 -15.88 -1.00
C SER A 83 5.67 -16.72 -0.79
N PHE A 84 4.56 -16.34 -1.43
CA PHE A 84 3.27 -17.02 -1.30
C PHE A 84 2.72 -17.36 -2.68
N THR A 85 2.16 -18.56 -2.82
CA THR A 85 1.45 -19.01 -4.02
C THR A 85 0.13 -19.62 -3.60
N LEU A 86 -0.97 -19.05 -4.11
CA LEU A 86 -2.32 -19.61 -3.94
C LEU A 86 -2.69 -20.39 -5.20
N THR A 87 -3.00 -21.67 -5.05
CA THR A 87 -3.43 -22.53 -6.17
C THR A 87 -4.78 -23.18 -5.87
N CYS A 88 -5.57 -23.39 -6.93
CA CYS A 88 -6.77 -24.19 -6.89
C CYS A 88 -6.87 -24.91 -8.22
N SER A 89 -7.03 -26.24 -8.18
CA SER A 89 -7.05 -27.07 -9.38
C SER A 89 -8.24 -26.75 -10.30
N TRP A 90 -9.32 -26.16 -9.76
CA TRP A 90 -10.61 -26.03 -10.46
C TRP A 90 -11.03 -24.57 -10.73
N LEU A 91 -10.28 -23.59 -10.21
CA LEU A 91 -10.62 -22.17 -10.38
C LEU A 91 -9.62 -21.47 -11.28
N THR A 92 -10.15 -20.89 -12.35
CA THR A 92 -9.43 -19.92 -13.18
C THR A 92 -9.38 -18.55 -12.48
N HIS A 93 -8.43 -17.69 -12.87
CA HIS A 93 -8.25 -16.33 -12.31
C HIS A 93 -9.57 -15.51 -12.21
N PRO A 94 -10.48 -15.53 -13.21
CA PRO A 94 -11.78 -14.85 -13.10
C PRO A 94 -12.72 -15.47 -12.06
N GLN A 95 -12.64 -16.77 -11.81
CA GLN A 95 -13.50 -17.46 -10.85
C GLN A 95 -13.04 -17.25 -9.41
N VAL A 96 -11.72 -17.07 -9.20
CA VAL A 96 -11.17 -16.60 -7.93
C VAL A 96 -11.73 -15.20 -7.60
N ARG A 97 -11.85 -14.28 -8.58
CA ARG A 97 -12.49 -12.97 -8.36
C ARG A 97 -13.92 -13.09 -7.86
N SER A 98 -14.71 -13.99 -8.45
CA SER A 98 -16.10 -14.21 -8.04
C SER A 98 -16.21 -14.80 -6.63
N LEU A 99 -15.22 -15.57 -6.19
CA LEU A 99 -15.24 -16.26 -4.89
C LEU A 99 -14.85 -15.34 -3.73
N VAL A 100 -13.74 -14.61 -3.87
CA VAL A 100 -13.19 -13.77 -2.78
C VAL A 100 -13.84 -12.37 -2.75
N GLY A 101 -14.62 -12.02 -3.77
CA GLY A 101 -15.25 -10.71 -3.92
C GLY A 101 -14.29 -9.66 -4.48
N GLU A 102 -14.85 -8.53 -4.91
CA GLU A 102 -14.11 -7.52 -5.68
C GLU A 102 -12.99 -6.83 -4.89
N GLU A 103 -13.20 -6.55 -3.59
CA GLU A 103 -12.24 -5.86 -2.75
C GLU A 103 -11.00 -6.71 -2.44
N LEU A 104 -11.20 -7.94 -1.99
CA LEU A 104 -10.12 -8.86 -1.66
C LEU A 104 -9.38 -9.33 -2.91
N PHE A 105 -10.10 -9.57 -4.01
CA PHE A 105 -9.47 -9.88 -5.28
C PHE A 105 -8.63 -8.72 -5.81
N SER A 106 -9.11 -7.47 -5.72
CA SER A 106 -8.33 -6.28 -6.11
C SER A 106 -7.05 -6.13 -5.28
N ARG A 107 -7.09 -6.55 -4.01
CA ARG A 107 -5.89 -6.59 -3.16
C ARG A 107 -4.94 -7.71 -3.57
N TYR A 108 -5.46 -8.93 -3.80
CA TYR A 108 -4.68 -10.07 -4.29
C TYR A 108 -3.97 -9.77 -5.62
N ASP A 109 -4.71 -9.26 -6.61
CA ASP A 109 -4.20 -8.95 -7.95
C ASP A 109 -3.11 -7.87 -7.90
N ARG A 110 -3.31 -6.83 -7.08
CA ARG A 110 -2.31 -5.79 -6.83
C ARG A 110 -1.03 -6.36 -6.21
N LEU A 111 -1.16 -7.20 -5.17
CA LEU A 111 -0.02 -7.78 -4.47
C LEU A 111 0.74 -8.77 -5.36
N LEU A 112 0.03 -9.57 -6.15
CA LEU A 112 0.62 -10.50 -7.12
C LEU A 112 1.42 -9.73 -8.19
N LEU A 113 0.84 -8.66 -8.74
CA LEU A 113 1.51 -7.79 -9.69
C LEU A 113 2.73 -7.13 -9.07
N GLN A 114 2.60 -6.57 -7.87
CA GLN A 114 3.70 -5.92 -7.16
C GLN A 114 4.85 -6.89 -6.87
N SER A 115 4.55 -8.09 -6.36
CA SER A 115 5.56 -9.13 -6.13
C SER A 115 6.27 -9.52 -7.43
N THR A 116 5.53 -9.69 -8.52
CA THR A 116 6.11 -10.02 -9.83
C THR A 116 7.04 -8.93 -10.33
N LEU A 117 6.65 -7.66 -10.17
CA LEU A 117 7.43 -6.50 -10.59
C LEU A 117 8.66 -6.28 -9.70
N ASP A 118 8.60 -6.59 -8.40
CA ASP A 118 9.72 -6.45 -7.46
C ASP A 118 10.87 -7.43 -7.77
N HIS A 119 10.58 -8.56 -8.41
CA HIS A 119 11.59 -9.52 -8.87
C HIS A 119 12.27 -9.10 -10.18
N MET A 120 11.75 -8.07 -10.86
CA MET A 120 12.30 -7.58 -12.13
C MET A 120 13.33 -6.47 -11.88
N ALA A 121 14.58 -6.71 -12.27
CA ALA A 121 15.69 -5.78 -12.05
C ALA A 121 15.57 -4.45 -12.83
N ASP A 122 14.70 -4.40 -13.84
CA ASP A 122 14.42 -3.25 -14.70
C ASP A 122 13.17 -2.48 -14.29
N VAL A 123 12.55 -2.78 -13.14
CA VAL A 123 11.36 -2.09 -12.66
C VAL A 123 11.65 -1.31 -11.38
N THR A 124 11.14 -0.08 -11.30
CA THR A 124 11.27 0.76 -10.12
C THR A 124 10.02 1.61 -9.90
N TYR A 125 9.70 1.92 -8.64
CA TYR A 125 8.49 2.71 -8.35
C TYR A 125 8.74 4.21 -8.40
N CYS A 126 7.71 4.93 -8.86
CA CYS A 126 7.65 6.36 -8.80
C CYS A 126 7.68 6.83 -7.33
N PRO A 127 8.65 7.67 -6.93
CA PRO A 127 8.82 8.11 -5.54
C PRO A 127 7.75 9.10 -5.07
N ARG A 128 6.84 9.52 -5.97
CA ARG A 128 5.77 10.44 -5.62
C ARG A 128 4.72 9.66 -4.83
N ASN A 129 4.49 10.05 -3.58
CA ASN A 129 3.58 9.38 -2.65
C ASN A 129 2.10 9.34 -3.12
N SER A 130 1.75 10.21 -4.06
CA SER A 130 0.46 10.27 -4.74
C SER A 130 0.38 9.43 -6.02
N CYS A 131 1.49 8.85 -6.48
CA CYS A 131 1.57 8.08 -7.71
C CYS A 131 1.95 6.63 -7.44
N GLY A 132 3.15 6.37 -6.90
CA GLY A 132 3.63 5.01 -6.59
C GLY A 132 3.64 4.03 -7.78
N SER A 133 3.45 4.50 -9.02
CA SER A 133 3.32 3.63 -10.19
C SER A 133 4.65 2.98 -10.55
N ALA A 134 4.60 1.74 -11.02
CA ALA A 134 5.76 1.03 -11.56
C ALA A 134 6.28 1.73 -12.83
N VAL A 135 7.59 1.91 -12.91
CA VAL A 135 8.30 2.58 -13.99
C VAL A 135 9.39 1.63 -14.47
N ILE A 136 9.34 1.29 -15.75
CA ILE A 136 10.38 0.51 -16.40
C ILE A 136 11.59 1.42 -16.59
N VAL A 137 12.75 0.93 -16.19
CA VAL A 137 14.01 1.66 -16.17
C VAL A 137 14.99 0.97 -17.10
N ASP A 138 15.63 1.76 -17.96
CA ASP A 138 16.79 1.26 -18.68
C ASP A 138 17.96 1.12 -17.69
N THR A 139 18.48 -0.09 -17.55
CA THR A 139 19.64 -0.41 -16.69
C THR A 139 20.88 0.44 -17.00
N SER A 140 20.96 1.03 -18.19
CA SER A 140 22.05 1.91 -18.61
C SER A 140 21.88 3.37 -18.16
N SER A 141 20.68 3.78 -17.72
CA SER A 141 20.35 5.17 -17.40
C SER A 141 20.06 5.36 -15.91
N THR A 142 20.52 6.48 -15.36
CA THR A 142 20.18 6.90 -13.98
C THR A 142 18.86 7.68 -13.91
N ALA A 143 18.22 7.93 -15.05
CA ALA A 143 16.98 8.68 -15.19
C ALA A 143 15.79 7.74 -15.41
N ALA A 144 14.73 7.92 -14.64
CA ALA A 144 13.44 7.29 -14.86
C ALA A 144 12.35 8.36 -15.01
N MET A 145 11.40 8.11 -15.90
CA MET A 145 10.25 8.98 -16.11
C MET A 145 8.97 8.20 -15.85
N CYS A 146 8.17 8.66 -14.88
CA CYS A 146 6.89 8.06 -14.61
C CYS A 146 5.88 8.42 -15.71
N SER A 147 5.30 7.42 -16.38
CA SER A 147 4.29 7.60 -17.43
C SER A 147 2.94 8.11 -16.92
N VAL A 148 2.69 8.00 -15.61
CA VAL A 148 1.41 8.38 -14.99
C VAL A 148 1.42 9.84 -14.54
N CYS A 149 2.49 10.28 -13.87
CA CYS A 149 2.56 11.65 -13.32
C CYS A 149 3.63 12.53 -13.98
N ASN A 150 4.28 12.04 -15.04
CA ASN A 150 5.36 12.70 -15.78
C ASN A 150 6.52 13.18 -14.88
N PHE A 151 6.67 12.59 -13.69
CA PHE A 151 7.76 12.92 -12.78
C PHE A 151 9.04 12.23 -13.25
N ALA A 152 10.03 13.03 -13.64
CA ALA A 152 11.37 12.57 -13.96
C ALA A 152 12.23 12.55 -12.69
N PHE A 153 12.74 11.39 -12.33
CA PHE A 153 13.49 11.17 -11.10
C PHE A 153 14.77 10.37 -11.34
N CYS A 154 15.72 10.50 -10.43
CA CYS A 154 16.91 9.68 -10.42
C CYS A 154 16.62 8.33 -9.75
N VAL A 155 16.98 7.24 -10.41
CA VAL A 155 16.75 5.86 -9.94
C VAL A 155 17.51 5.59 -8.64
N LYS A 156 18.71 6.18 -8.51
CA LYS A 156 19.61 5.99 -7.36
C LYS A 156 19.15 6.73 -6.11
N CYS A 157 18.77 8.00 -6.23
CA CYS A 157 18.46 8.84 -5.08
C CYS A 157 16.96 9.12 -4.88
N LYS A 158 16.10 8.66 -5.80
CA LYS A 158 14.63 8.83 -5.78
C LYS A 158 14.15 10.29 -5.70
N LYS A 159 15.04 11.26 -5.97
CA LYS A 159 14.74 12.70 -6.08
C LYS A 159 14.60 13.11 -7.55
N THR A 160 14.18 14.35 -7.80
CA THR A 160 14.12 14.94 -9.16
C THR A 160 15.42 14.69 -9.91
N TYR A 161 15.30 14.29 -11.18
CA TYR A 161 16.45 13.97 -12.02
C TYR A 161 17.41 15.17 -12.12
N HIS A 162 18.70 14.91 -11.92
CA HIS A 162 19.76 15.92 -11.82
C HIS A 162 20.87 15.74 -12.89
N GLY A 163 20.63 14.94 -13.93
CA GLY A 163 21.60 14.80 -15.02
C GLY A 163 22.89 14.08 -14.60
N ALA A 164 24.02 14.64 -15.03
CA ALA A 164 25.37 14.19 -14.67
C ALA A 164 25.88 14.79 -13.34
N GLN A 165 25.08 15.63 -12.66
CA GLN A 165 25.44 16.09 -11.32
C GLN A 165 25.42 14.92 -10.36
N ASP A 166 26.32 14.91 -9.39
CA ASP A 166 26.33 13.89 -8.35
C ASP A 166 24.97 13.83 -7.66
N CYS A 167 24.54 12.63 -7.29
CA CYS A 167 23.43 12.49 -6.37
C CYS A 167 23.84 13.21 -5.08
N HIS A 168 23.30 14.40 -4.84
CA HIS A 168 23.35 15.03 -3.52
C HIS A 168 22.48 14.20 -2.57
N THR A 169 23.01 13.05 -2.19
CA THR A 169 22.90 12.56 -0.83
C THR A 169 23.35 13.73 0.03
N MET A 170 22.50 14.14 0.97
CA MET A 170 22.98 14.96 2.07
C MET A 170 24.27 14.31 2.55
N LYS A 171 25.38 15.03 2.46
CA LYS A 171 26.67 14.58 2.97
C LYS A 171 26.47 14.17 4.43
N THR A 172 26.46 12.87 4.68
CA THR A 172 26.94 12.26 5.92
C THR A 172 28.44 12.54 5.99
N GLU A 173 28.83 13.80 6.22
CA GLU A 173 30.21 14.13 6.57
C GLU A 173 30.29 14.24 8.10
N LYS A 174 30.35 13.07 8.72
CA LYS A 174 31.41 12.68 9.64
C LYS A 174 31.30 11.18 9.88
N GLU A 175 32.04 10.47 9.04
CA GLU A 175 32.61 9.17 9.35
C GLU A 175 33.48 9.32 10.61
N ASP A 176 32.87 9.20 11.77
CA ASP A 176 33.54 8.71 12.97
C ASP A 176 32.74 7.49 13.42
N ILE A 177 33.18 6.33 12.92
CA ILE A 177 32.95 4.96 13.41
C ILE A 177 31.88 4.86 14.51
N ILE A 178 30.61 4.74 14.12
CA ILE A 178 29.57 4.19 15.01
C ILE A 178 29.52 2.69 14.70
N PRO A 179 29.91 1.81 15.62
CA PRO A 179 29.90 0.37 15.37
C PRO A 179 28.47 -0.09 15.12
N GLN A 180 28.31 -0.85 14.03
CA GLN A 180 27.12 -1.58 13.61
C GLN A 180 26.30 -2.07 14.82
N ARG A 181 25.13 -1.48 15.03
CA ARG A 181 24.03 -2.13 15.74
C ARG A 181 22.96 -2.42 14.68
N GLY A 182 22.68 -3.70 14.46
CA GLY A 182 21.79 -4.20 13.42
C GLY A 182 20.34 -3.73 13.59
N TYR A 183 20.04 -2.57 13.04
CA TYR A 183 18.68 -2.08 12.87
C TYR A 183 18.16 -2.48 11.49
N ALA A 184 16.91 -2.93 11.44
CA ALA A 184 16.23 -3.27 10.20
C ALA A 184 15.84 -2.00 9.43
N SER A 185 15.83 -2.10 8.09
CA SER A 185 15.34 -1.05 7.20
C SER A 185 13.82 -0.91 7.35
N LEU A 186 13.29 0.31 7.23
CA LEU A 186 11.84 0.52 7.16
C LEU A 186 11.24 -0.09 5.88
N PRO A 187 9.98 -0.56 5.91
CA PRO A 187 9.30 -1.04 4.70
C PRO A 187 9.24 0.03 3.61
N GLN A 188 9.51 -0.37 2.36
CA GLN A 188 9.50 0.55 1.22
C GLN A 188 8.09 0.77 0.64
N SER A 189 7.15 -0.15 0.90
CA SER A 189 5.77 -0.03 0.44
C SER A 189 4.99 0.96 1.31
N LYS A 190 4.09 1.73 0.68
CA LYS A 190 3.25 2.71 1.38
C LYS A 190 2.37 2.06 2.44
N GLU A 191 1.86 0.87 2.16
CA GLU A 191 0.98 0.10 3.05
C GLU A 191 1.75 -0.51 4.23
N GLY A 192 2.94 -1.08 3.98
CA GLY A 192 3.80 -1.60 5.03
C GLY A 192 4.32 -0.50 5.94
N LEU A 193 4.70 0.64 5.36
CA LEU A 193 5.12 1.81 6.13
C LEU A 193 3.96 2.34 6.99
N LYS A 194 2.75 2.42 6.44
CA LYS A 194 1.54 2.80 7.19
C LYS A 194 1.26 1.84 8.35
N ALA A 195 1.32 0.52 8.13
CA ALA A 195 1.09 -0.47 9.17
C ALA A 195 2.09 -0.34 10.34
N VAL A 196 3.36 -0.06 10.05
CA VAL A 196 4.39 0.18 11.08
C VAL A 196 4.09 1.45 11.89
N TRP A 197 3.58 2.52 11.25
CA TRP A 197 3.18 3.75 11.96
C TRP A 197 1.92 3.58 12.78
N ASP A 198 0.94 2.83 12.28
CA ASP A 198 -0.30 2.52 12.98
C ASP A 198 0.00 1.66 14.23
N ASP A 199 0.88 0.64 14.11
CA ASP A 199 1.38 -0.14 15.26
C ASP A 199 2.12 0.79 16.23
N TYR A 200 3.07 1.60 15.76
CA TYR A 200 3.86 2.45 16.63
C TYR A 200 3.04 3.54 17.33
N SER A 201 2.04 4.13 16.68
CA SER A 201 1.21 5.19 17.28
C SER A 201 0.29 4.64 18.37
N SER A 202 -0.38 3.51 18.10
CA SER A 202 -1.32 2.85 19.00
C SER A 202 -0.67 1.92 20.04
N ALA A 203 0.62 1.61 19.87
CA ALA A 203 1.36 0.69 20.73
C ALA A 203 1.51 1.13 22.20
N SER A 204 1.57 0.13 23.08
CA SER A 204 1.97 0.27 24.48
C SER A 204 3.43 0.75 24.60
N LYS A 205 3.83 1.26 25.78
CA LYS A 205 5.22 1.70 26.03
C LYS A 205 6.26 0.61 25.74
N GLU A 206 5.92 -0.65 26.01
CA GLU A 206 6.83 -1.76 25.78
C GLU A 206 6.92 -2.13 24.29
N ARG A 207 5.79 -2.14 23.58
CA ARG A 207 5.77 -2.36 22.12
C ARG A 207 6.51 -1.25 21.36
N LYS A 208 6.37 0.01 21.80
CA LYS A 208 7.16 1.14 21.27
C LYS A 208 8.66 0.93 21.44
N ARG A 209 9.12 0.45 22.60
CA ARG A 209 10.55 0.16 22.83
C ARG A 209 11.09 -0.92 21.90
N ILE A 210 10.29 -1.96 21.61
CA ILE A 210 10.68 -3.01 20.67
C ILE A 210 10.86 -2.43 19.27
N LEU A 211 9.89 -1.63 18.81
CA LEU A 211 9.94 -0.98 17.50
C LEU A 211 11.09 0.03 17.39
N GLU A 212 11.35 0.84 18.43
CA GLU A 212 12.53 1.72 18.50
C GLU A 212 13.85 0.94 18.50
N ARG A 213 13.88 -0.27 19.07
CA ARG A 213 15.06 -1.17 19.01
C ARG A 213 15.23 -1.82 17.66
N ARG A 214 14.15 -2.08 16.91
CA ARG A 214 14.20 -2.73 15.60
C ARG A 214 14.55 -1.75 14.50
N TYR A 215 13.94 -0.56 14.50
CA TYR A 215 14.05 0.42 13.40
C TYR A 215 14.83 1.69 13.78
N GLY A 216 15.22 1.82 15.05
CA GLY A 216 15.90 3.00 15.57
C GLY A 216 14.92 4.03 16.15
N ARG A 217 15.20 4.50 17.37
CA ARG A 217 14.36 5.47 18.08
C ARG A 217 14.16 6.77 17.29
N ASP A 218 15.26 7.34 16.77
CA ASP A 218 15.24 8.63 16.09
C ASP A 218 14.43 8.56 14.79
N VAL A 219 14.51 7.41 14.10
CA VAL A 219 13.72 7.11 12.90
C VAL A 219 12.23 7.01 13.25
N MET A 220 11.89 6.26 14.30
CA MET A 220 10.50 6.05 14.71
C MET A 220 9.83 7.31 15.26
N GLN A 221 10.56 8.18 15.98
CA GLN A 221 9.98 9.43 16.50
C GLN A 221 9.98 10.56 15.45
N GLY A 222 11.07 10.71 14.68
CA GLY A 222 11.21 11.78 13.69
C GLY A 222 10.27 11.62 12.50
N THR A 223 10.20 10.42 11.93
CA THR A 223 9.39 10.15 10.73
C THR A 223 7.90 10.11 11.05
N LEU A 224 7.51 9.64 12.25
CA LEU A 224 6.11 9.69 12.71
C LEU A 224 5.59 11.13 12.77
N THR A 225 6.39 12.06 13.29
CA THR A 225 5.98 13.47 13.38
C THR A 225 5.73 14.07 11.99
N MET A 226 6.56 13.69 11.01
CA MET A 226 6.39 14.07 9.60
C MET A 226 5.14 13.43 8.98
N TRP A 227 4.91 12.13 9.25
CA TRP A 227 3.75 11.39 8.74
C TRP A 227 2.42 11.89 9.32
N LEU A 228 2.34 12.08 10.64
CA LEU A 228 1.15 12.65 11.31
C LEU A 228 0.85 14.07 10.81
N SER A 229 1.89 14.84 10.46
CA SER A 229 1.71 16.15 9.84
C SER A 229 1.16 16.03 8.42
N ASP A 230 1.65 15.10 7.61
CA ASP A 230 1.17 14.87 6.25
C ASP A 230 -0.26 14.31 6.20
N ASP A 231 -0.61 13.38 7.07
CA ASP A 231 -1.96 12.80 7.21
C ASP A 231 -2.96 13.86 7.68
N TRP A 232 -2.57 14.67 8.66
CA TRP A 232 -3.32 15.84 9.07
C TRP A 232 -3.51 16.85 7.92
N ILE A 233 -2.48 17.09 7.12
CA ILE A 233 -2.57 17.96 5.94
C ILE A 233 -3.52 17.37 4.88
N THR A 234 -3.52 16.06 4.63
CA THR A 234 -4.43 15.45 3.65
C THR A 234 -5.88 15.52 4.07
N ASP A 235 -6.17 15.39 5.36
CA ASP A 235 -7.54 15.42 5.87
C ASP A 235 -8.09 16.84 6.03
N ASN A 236 -7.23 17.85 6.14
CA ASN A 236 -7.65 19.21 6.54
C ASN A 236 -7.35 20.29 5.51
N CYS A 237 -6.62 19.92 4.47
CA CYS A 237 -6.35 20.81 3.35
C CYS A 237 -7.00 20.28 2.07
N LYS A 238 -7.63 21.18 1.32
CA LYS A 238 -8.07 20.90 -0.06
C LYS A 238 -7.25 21.73 -1.04
N HIS A 239 -7.22 21.28 -2.29
CA HIS A 239 -6.48 21.96 -3.35
C HIS A 239 -7.36 23.03 -4.00
N CYS A 240 -6.76 24.18 -4.33
CA CYS A 240 -7.43 25.17 -5.15
C CYS A 240 -7.72 24.58 -6.55
N PRO A 241 -8.94 24.70 -7.09
CA PRO A 241 -9.29 24.18 -8.41
C PRO A 241 -8.64 24.95 -9.59
N HIS A 242 -7.96 26.06 -9.34
CA HIS A 242 -7.29 26.86 -10.37
C HIS A 242 -5.77 26.71 -10.35
N CYS A 243 -5.13 26.84 -9.18
CA CYS A 243 -3.66 26.79 -9.07
C CYS A 243 -3.12 25.61 -8.26
N PHE A 244 -3.98 24.71 -7.79
CA PHE A 244 -3.62 23.52 -7.01
C PHE A 244 -2.83 23.76 -5.72
N CYS A 245 -2.76 25.00 -5.21
CA CYS A 245 -2.15 25.21 -3.90
C CYS A 245 -3.02 24.58 -2.80
N LYS A 246 -2.38 24.01 -1.77
CA LYS A 246 -3.08 23.50 -0.57
C LYS A 246 -3.63 24.68 0.23
N ILE A 247 -4.92 24.63 0.55
CA ILE A 247 -5.64 25.63 1.33
C ILE A 247 -6.24 24.90 2.53
N GLN A 248 -6.11 25.47 3.72
CA GLN A 248 -6.75 25.00 4.96
C GLN A 248 -8.02 25.81 5.21
N LYS A 249 -9.11 25.16 5.65
CA LYS A 249 -10.34 25.86 6.07
C LYS A 249 -10.26 26.19 7.56
N ILE A 250 -10.39 27.48 7.89
CA ILE A 250 -10.27 28.00 9.26
C ILE A 250 -11.63 28.15 9.98
N SER A 251 -12.74 28.38 9.27
CA SER A 251 -14.15 28.13 9.70
C SER A 251 -15.16 28.89 8.81
N GLY A 252 -16.46 28.55 8.94
CA GLY A 252 -17.58 29.49 8.75
C GLY A 252 -18.25 29.60 7.38
N CYS A 253 -17.55 29.38 6.26
CA CYS A 253 -18.17 29.50 4.93
C CYS A 253 -17.68 28.42 3.96
N ASN A 254 -18.55 27.97 3.06
CA ASN A 254 -18.15 27.10 1.95
C ASN A 254 -17.68 27.89 0.73
N VAL A 255 -17.89 29.21 0.68
CA VAL A 255 -17.23 30.09 -0.29
C VAL A 255 -15.82 30.36 0.21
N MET A 256 -14.83 29.85 -0.51
CA MET A 256 -13.41 30.03 -0.20
C MET A 256 -12.73 30.83 -1.30
N THR A 257 -11.86 31.75 -0.90
CA THR A 257 -10.99 32.49 -1.81
C THR A 257 -9.58 31.94 -1.69
N CYS A 258 -8.98 31.54 -2.81
CA CYS A 258 -7.60 31.10 -2.82
C CYS A 258 -6.66 32.24 -2.41
N THR A 259 -5.82 32.04 -1.40
CA THR A 259 -4.86 33.07 -0.95
C THR A 259 -3.76 33.38 -1.97
N ARG A 260 -3.46 32.44 -2.89
CA ARG A 260 -2.44 32.61 -3.93
C ARG A 260 -2.93 33.19 -5.25
N CYS A 261 -4.02 32.65 -5.81
CA CYS A 261 -4.53 33.09 -7.11
C CYS A 261 -5.84 33.89 -7.03
N HIS A 262 -6.35 34.13 -5.82
CA HIS A 262 -7.61 34.84 -5.56
C HIS A 262 -8.86 34.26 -6.22
N GLN A 263 -8.77 33.06 -6.81
CA GLN A 263 -9.92 32.35 -7.34
C GLN A 263 -10.91 32.02 -6.21
N LEU A 264 -12.16 32.42 -6.41
CA LEU A 264 -13.30 32.01 -5.59
C LEU A 264 -13.73 30.60 -5.98
N PHE A 265 -13.99 29.74 -4.99
CA PHE A 265 -14.45 28.37 -5.20
C PHE A 265 -15.27 27.86 -4.02
N CYS A 266 -16.07 26.82 -4.25
CA CYS A 266 -16.80 26.13 -3.19
C CYS A 266 -15.91 25.08 -2.52
N TRP A 267 -15.77 25.11 -1.20
CA TRP A 267 -14.99 24.13 -0.43
C TRP A 267 -15.60 22.73 -0.44
N ALA A 268 -16.93 22.62 -0.55
CA ALA A 268 -17.62 21.34 -0.51
C ALA A 268 -17.36 20.53 -1.79
N CYS A 269 -17.62 21.13 -2.95
CA CYS A 269 -17.58 20.47 -4.26
C CYS A 269 -16.37 20.87 -5.13
N LEU A 270 -15.54 21.82 -4.68
CA LEU A 270 -14.37 22.34 -5.42
C LEU A 270 -14.69 23.06 -6.74
N THR A 271 -15.95 23.42 -6.98
CA THR A 271 -16.38 24.19 -8.16
C THR A 271 -15.90 25.64 -8.08
N ARG A 272 -15.39 26.17 -9.20
CA ARG A 272 -14.98 27.58 -9.34
C ARG A 272 -16.22 28.47 -9.32
N LEU A 273 -16.19 29.53 -8.53
CA LEU A 273 -17.26 30.51 -8.43
C LEU A 273 -16.81 31.82 -9.08
N GLU A 274 -17.71 32.44 -9.83
CA GLU A 274 -17.45 33.74 -10.48
C GLU A 274 -17.79 34.92 -9.55
N LYS A 275 -18.70 34.73 -8.58
CA LYS A 275 -19.20 35.78 -7.66
C LYS A 275 -19.49 35.23 -6.27
N TYR A 276 -19.42 36.08 -5.24
CA TYR A 276 -19.55 35.73 -3.81
C TYR A 276 -20.95 35.28 -3.36
N GLY A 277 -21.89 35.14 -4.29
CA GLY A 277 -23.28 34.71 -4.05
C GLY A 277 -23.88 34.05 -5.28
N SER A 278 -23.07 33.32 -6.05
CA SER A 278 -23.56 32.57 -7.21
C SER A 278 -24.67 31.60 -6.80
N ASP A 279 -25.66 31.42 -7.67
CA ASP A 279 -26.79 30.50 -7.54
C ASP A 279 -26.40 29.08 -7.12
N HIS A 280 -25.12 28.69 -7.21
CA HIS A 280 -24.54 27.43 -6.73
C HIS A 280 -25.02 26.89 -5.36
N PHE A 281 -25.44 27.74 -4.40
CA PHE A 281 -26.00 27.31 -3.11
C PHE A 281 -27.54 27.41 -3.04
N GLN A 282 -28.18 28.01 -4.04
CA GLN A 282 -29.64 28.22 -4.15
C GLN A 282 -30.27 27.28 -5.21
N SER A 283 -29.61 27.08 -6.35
CA SER A 283 -29.81 25.96 -7.25
C SER A 283 -29.05 24.77 -6.69
N SER A 284 -29.70 23.61 -6.64
CA SER A 284 -29.22 22.35 -6.10
C SER A 284 -28.06 21.71 -6.89
N ASP A 285 -27.06 22.50 -7.31
CA ASP A 285 -25.90 22.08 -8.11
C ASP A 285 -24.69 21.69 -7.24
N CYS A 286 -24.80 21.82 -5.91
CA CYS A 286 -23.80 21.33 -4.97
C CYS A 286 -24.19 19.94 -4.46
N VAL A 287 -23.68 18.88 -5.11
CA VAL A 287 -23.96 17.45 -4.84
C VAL A 287 -23.69 16.99 -3.39
N HIS A 288 -23.02 17.82 -2.58
CA HIS A 288 -22.67 17.53 -1.18
C HIS A 288 -23.24 18.51 -0.15
N TYR A 289 -24.28 19.29 -0.49
CA TYR A 289 -25.06 20.00 0.52
C TYR A 289 -26.37 19.24 0.74
N PRO A 290 -26.48 18.36 1.76
CA PRO A 290 -27.77 17.83 2.16
C PRO A 290 -28.68 19.00 2.54
N LEU A 291 -29.90 18.99 2.01
CA LEU A 291 -30.98 19.93 2.32
C LEU A 291 -31.50 19.80 3.77
N ASP A 292 -30.64 19.54 4.77
CA ASP A 292 -31.06 19.30 6.17
C ASP A 292 -30.78 20.47 7.13
N PHE A 293 -30.28 21.60 6.64
CA PHE A 293 -30.15 22.83 7.45
C PHE A 293 -30.92 24.02 6.87
N ALA A 294 -32.04 23.76 6.19
CA ALA A 294 -33.07 24.77 6.01
C ALA A 294 -33.91 24.85 7.29
N TYR A 295 -33.67 25.89 8.09
CA TYR A 295 -34.59 26.44 9.09
C TYR A 295 -35.16 25.48 10.16
N ARG A 296 -34.56 25.51 11.36
CA ARG A 296 -35.38 25.63 12.57
C ARG A 296 -35.32 27.08 13.03
N ALA A 297 -36.49 27.72 12.99
CA ALA A 297 -36.76 29.00 13.64
C ALA A 297 -36.54 28.90 15.16
#